data_AF-A0A966J3C8-F1
#
_entry.id   AF-A0A966J3C8-F1
#
_cell.length_a   1.000
_cell.length_b   1.000
_cell.length_c   1.000
_cell.angle_alpha   90.00
_cell.angle_beta   90.00
_cell.angle_gamma   90.00
#
_symmetry.space_group_name_H-M   'P 1'
#
loop_
_entity.id
_entity.type
_entity.pdbx_description
1 polymer ?
#
loop_
_entity_poly.entity_id
_entity_poly.type
_entity_poly.pdbx_seq_one_letter_code
_entity_poly.pdbx_strand_id
1 'polypeptide(L)'
;MTHDTTGARRLLLVVADGVRPDVLAEEMDAGRVPTLAALRDRGSAHQITSSFPSVTGPAYVPFLMGTHPARVGMPGLRWFDRSRSLRWATGQSRSYAGIDIWHVDRDLAPEVPTLLEYARPSLAALSMIGRGATHGRIGRGIGWMFRAAPAHFRGDLLGWRRVEQHAVNVFFERFARIRPRMSVLGILSGDKFAHKFGPRSAPVRTAIADVDAA
;
A
#
# COMPACT_ATOMS: atom_id res chain seq x y z
N MET A 1 -22.25 22.81 7.26
CA MET A 1 -21.75 21.64 8.03
C MET A 1 -20.49 22.09 8.76
N THR A 2 -20.60 22.43 10.04
CA THR A 2 -19.46 22.85 10.87
C THR A 2 -18.64 21.62 11.20
N HIS A 3 -17.48 21.45 10.57
CA HIS A 3 -16.54 20.41 10.99
C HIS A 3 -16.09 20.74 12.41
N ASP A 4 -16.51 19.90 13.35
CA ASP A 4 -16.03 19.91 14.73
C ASP A 4 -14.49 19.82 14.71
N THR A 5 -13.85 20.95 15.00
CA THR A 5 -12.39 21.12 14.96
C THR A 5 -11.75 20.80 16.31
N THR A 6 -12.53 20.34 17.30
CA THR A 6 -12.05 20.09 18.66
C THR A 6 -11.39 18.71 18.83
N GLY A 7 -11.51 17.82 17.85
CA GLY A 7 -10.80 16.54 17.80
C GLY A 7 -9.48 16.61 17.03
N ALA A 8 -8.43 15.93 17.53
CA ALA A 8 -7.18 15.76 16.79
C ALA A 8 -7.45 15.13 15.41
N ARG A 9 -7.12 15.84 14.33
CA ARG A 9 -7.25 15.35 12.95
C ARG A 9 -6.43 14.07 12.77
N ARG A 10 -7.04 13.08 12.12
CA ARG A 10 -6.44 11.78 11.79
C ARG A 10 -6.45 11.60 10.28
N LEU A 11 -5.42 10.96 9.74
CA LEU A 11 -5.31 10.62 8.33
C LEU A 11 -5.25 9.11 8.16
N LEU A 12 -6.11 8.56 7.30
CA LEU A 12 -6.02 7.20 6.79
C LEU A 12 -5.76 7.27 5.28
N LEU A 13 -4.58 6.86 4.86
CA LEU A 13 -4.22 6.67 3.47
C LEU A 13 -4.52 5.22 3.05
N VAL A 14 -5.48 5.03 2.16
CA VAL A 14 -5.77 3.72 1.55
C VAL A 14 -5.19 3.71 0.13
N VAL A 15 -4.41 2.67 -0.17
CA VAL A 15 -3.83 2.45 -1.50
C VAL A 15 -4.44 1.19 -2.08
N ALA A 16 -5.37 1.36 -3.03
CA ALA A 16 -5.89 0.27 -3.87
C ALA A 16 -4.89 -0.01 -5.01
N ASP A 17 -3.97 -0.94 -4.78
CA ASP A 17 -2.84 -1.19 -5.68
C ASP A 17 -3.31 -1.71 -7.04
N GLY A 18 -2.74 -1.17 -8.11
CA GLY A 18 -3.06 -1.52 -9.51
C GLY A 18 -4.48 -1.17 -9.99
N VAL A 19 -5.31 -0.52 -9.16
CA VAL A 19 -6.64 -0.05 -9.58
C VAL A 19 -6.49 1.21 -10.42
N ARG A 20 -6.90 1.13 -11.69
CA ARG A 20 -6.86 2.29 -12.59
C ARG A 20 -7.98 3.29 -12.28
N PRO A 21 -7.73 4.60 -12.43
CA PRO A 21 -8.72 5.64 -12.12
C PRO A 21 -9.96 5.57 -13.01
N ASP A 22 -9.82 5.22 -14.30
CA ASP A 22 -10.94 5.09 -15.23
C ASP A 22 -11.85 3.91 -14.89
N VAL A 23 -11.26 2.77 -14.50
CA VAL A 23 -12.04 1.61 -14.05
C VAL A 23 -12.78 1.92 -12.76
N LEU A 24 -12.12 2.56 -11.78
CA LEU A 24 -12.77 2.95 -10.53
C LEU A 24 -13.92 3.94 -10.76
N ALA A 25 -13.75 4.92 -11.65
CA ALA A 25 -14.81 5.85 -12.03
C ALA A 25 -16.02 5.12 -12.63
N GLU A 26 -15.80 4.18 -13.56
CA GLU A 26 -16.86 3.35 -14.14
C GLU A 26 -17.61 2.48 -13.10
N GLU A 27 -16.91 1.98 -12.07
CA GLU A 27 -17.54 1.24 -10.97
C GLU A 27 -18.41 2.14 -10.09
N MET A 28 -17.93 3.35 -9.77
CA MET A 28 -18.69 4.34 -8.99
C MET A 28 -19.93 4.81 -9.75
N ASP A 29 -19.80 5.17 -11.02
CA ASP A 29 -20.89 5.70 -11.83
C ASP A 29 -21.96 4.65 -12.13
N ALA A 30 -21.57 3.37 -12.17
CA ALA A 30 -22.51 2.27 -12.32
C ALA A 30 -23.12 1.78 -10.98
N GLY A 31 -22.83 2.44 -9.86
CA GLY A 31 -23.39 2.12 -8.54
C GLY A 31 -22.89 0.81 -7.93
N ARG A 32 -21.77 0.24 -8.41
CA ARG A 32 -21.22 -1.03 -7.91
C ARG A 32 -20.35 -0.87 -6.66
N VAL A 33 -19.87 0.34 -6.39
CA VAL A 33 -19.08 0.71 -5.19
C VAL A 33 -19.69 1.94 -4.50
N PRO A 34 -20.84 1.76 -3.83
CA PRO A 34 -21.62 2.88 -3.28
C PRO A 34 -20.90 3.65 -2.16
N THR A 35 -20.02 3.00 -1.39
CA THR A 35 -19.28 3.65 -0.30
C THR A 35 -18.25 4.62 -0.85
N LEU A 36 -17.48 4.20 -1.86
CA LEU A 36 -16.50 5.03 -2.56
C LEU A 36 -17.18 6.15 -3.37
N ALA A 37 -18.32 5.87 -4.01
CA ALA A 37 -19.11 6.90 -4.67
C ALA A 37 -19.59 7.98 -3.66
N ALA A 38 -20.12 7.57 -2.50
CA ALA A 38 -20.51 8.49 -1.45
C ALA A 38 -19.32 9.25 -0.84
N LEU A 39 -18.12 8.67 -0.83
CA LEU A 39 -16.89 9.35 -0.41
C LEU A 39 -16.48 10.43 -1.42
N ARG A 40 -16.56 10.13 -2.73
CA ARG A 40 -16.35 11.10 -3.81
C ARG A 40 -17.32 12.27 -3.68
N ASP A 41 -18.61 11.99 -3.51
CA ASP A 41 -19.66 13.00 -3.52
C ASP A 41 -19.60 13.95 -2.31
N ARG A 42 -19.12 13.46 -1.17
CA ARG A 42 -18.89 14.28 0.05
C ARG A 42 -17.53 14.97 0.07
N GLY A 43 -16.63 14.58 -0.84
CA GLY A 43 -15.25 15.04 -0.88
C GLY A 43 -14.88 15.50 -2.29
N SER A 44 -13.80 14.93 -2.81
CA SER A 44 -13.28 15.25 -4.14
C SER A 44 -12.58 14.03 -4.74
N ALA A 45 -12.68 13.87 -6.06
CA ALA A 45 -11.92 12.89 -6.81
C ALA A 45 -11.05 13.58 -7.86
N HIS A 46 -9.76 13.23 -7.88
CA HIS A 46 -8.79 13.77 -8.83
C HIS A 46 -7.93 12.66 -9.39
N GLN A 47 -7.73 12.68 -10.71
CA GLN A 47 -6.72 11.85 -11.35
C GLN A 47 -5.34 12.45 -11.07
N ILE A 48 -4.43 11.64 -10.54
CA ILE A 48 -3.06 12.03 -10.24
C ILE A 48 -2.08 11.17 -11.03
N THR A 49 -0.92 11.75 -11.36
CA THR A 49 0.16 11.04 -12.04
C THR A 49 1.09 10.37 -11.01
N SER A 50 1.40 9.09 -11.23
CA SER A 50 2.36 8.36 -10.41
C SER A 50 3.81 8.81 -10.68
N SER A 51 4.74 8.45 -9.80
CA SER A 51 6.17 8.58 -10.08
C SER A 51 6.60 7.65 -11.22
N PHE A 52 7.68 8.00 -11.92
CA PHE A 52 8.38 7.06 -12.79
C PHE A 52 9.54 6.38 -12.03
N PRO A 53 9.70 5.05 -12.09
CA PRO A 53 8.79 4.08 -12.72
C PRO A 53 7.50 3.89 -11.90
N SER A 54 6.37 3.66 -12.59
CA SER A 54 5.06 3.47 -11.99
C SER A 54 4.88 2.03 -11.47
N VAL A 55 5.72 1.65 -10.51
CA VAL A 55 5.69 0.32 -9.87
C VAL A 55 5.51 0.45 -8.36
N THR A 56 4.98 -0.61 -7.74
CA THR A 56 4.81 -0.67 -6.28
C THR A 56 6.15 -0.48 -5.58
N GLY A 57 6.17 0.29 -4.48
CA GLY A 57 7.38 0.73 -3.81
C GLY A 57 7.69 2.19 -4.15
N PRO A 58 8.32 2.50 -5.30
CA PRO A 58 8.55 3.86 -5.75
C PRO A 58 7.29 4.74 -5.71
N ALA A 59 6.14 4.21 -6.14
CA ALA A 59 4.86 4.92 -6.14
C ALA A 59 4.35 5.31 -4.73
N TYR A 60 4.81 4.63 -3.66
CA TYR A 60 4.46 4.97 -2.29
C TYR A 60 5.27 6.15 -1.73
N VAL A 61 6.46 6.42 -2.28
CA VAL A 61 7.36 7.45 -1.76
C VAL A 61 6.73 8.84 -1.82
N PRO A 62 6.15 9.32 -2.94
CA PRO A 62 5.53 10.64 -2.98
C PRO A 62 4.42 10.81 -1.94
N PHE A 63 3.61 9.77 -1.72
CA PHE A 63 2.54 9.81 -0.72
C PHE A 63 3.05 9.90 0.72
N LEU A 64 4.08 9.13 1.05
CA LEU A 64 4.54 8.98 2.43
C LEU A 64 5.69 9.90 2.82
N MET A 65 6.43 10.43 1.85
CA MET A 65 7.66 11.19 2.06
C MET A 65 7.70 12.49 1.26
N GLY A 66 6.70 12.77 0.42
CA GLY A 66 6.58 14.04 -0.30
C GLY A 66 7.71 14.33 -1.31
N THR A 67 8.41 13.31 -1.78
CA THR A 67 9.58 13.46 -2.65
C THR A 67 9.64 12.39 -3.73
N HIS A 68 10.50 12.59 -4.73
CA HIS A 68 10.72 11.61 -5.79
C HIS A 68 11.44 10.36 -5.26
N PRO A 69 11.02 9.14 -5.64
CA PRO A 69 11.59 7.88 -5.13
C PRO A 69 13.11 7.74 -5.30
N ALA A 70 13.68 8.24 -6.41
CA ALA A 70 15.12 8.24 -6.62
C ALA A 70 15.90 9.07 -5.57
N ARG A 71 15.29 10.13 -4.99
CA ARG A 71 15.95 10.98 -3.98
C ARG A 71 16.11 10.29 -2.63
N VAL A 72 15.34 9.23 -2.38
CA VAL A 72 15.37 8.48 -1.12
C VAL A 72 15.97 7.08 -1.30
N GLY A 73 16.69 6.83 -2.40
CA GLY A 73 17.36 5.53 -2.61
C GLY A 73 16.43 4.40 -3.06
N MET A 74 15.24 4.70 -3.60
CA MET A 74 14.31 3.70 -4.13
C MET A 74 14.00 3.94 -5.61
N PRO A 75 14.96 3.81 -6.54
CA PRO A 75 14.74 4.12 -7.96
C PRO A 75 13.80 3.14 -8.67
N GLY A 76 13.52 1.97 -8.09
CA GLY A 76 12.68 0.94 -8.69
C GLY A 76 12.30 -0.17 -7.70
N LEU A 77 11.46 -1.11 -8.15
CA LEU A 77 11.17 -2.33 -7.39
C LEU A 77 12.36 -3.30 -7.38
N ARG A 78 13.15 -3.27 -8.46
CA ARG A 78 14.42 -3.99 -8.61
C ARG A 78 15.49 -3.02 -9.07
N TRP A 79 16.66 -3.06 -8.45
CA TRP A 79 17.76 -2.14 -8.79
C TRP A 79 19.11 -2.70 -8.34
N PHE A 80 20.17 -2.08 -8.82
CA PHE A 80 21.55 -2.41 -8.51
C PHE A 80 22.34 -1.13 -8.22
N ASP A 81 23.14 -1.14 -7.17
CA ASP A 81 23.96 -0.02 -6.72
C ASP A 81 25.44 -0.41 -6.78
N ARG A 82 26.14 0.21 -7.74
CA ARG A 82 27.57 0.02 -7.99
C ARG A 82 28.46 0.48 -6.84
N SER A 83 27.97 1.39 -6.00
CA SER A 83 28.74 1.96 -4.88
C SER A 83 28.75 1.07 -3.64
N ARG A 84 27.79 0.13 -3.53
CA ARG A 84 27.75 -0.83 -2.42
C ARG A 84 28.79 -1.91 -2.67
N SER A 85 29.71 -2.12 -1.73
CA SER A 85 30.57 -3.31 -1.69
C SER A 85 30.24 -4.14 -0.45
N LEU A 86 29.08 -4.80 -0.46
CA LEU A 86 28.72 -5.70 0.62
C LEU A 86 29.45 -7.03 0.44
N ARG A 87 29.92 -7.62 1.56
CA ARG A 87 30.67 -8.91 1.56
C ARG A 87 29.90 -10.07 0.90
N TRP A 88 28.58 -9.94 0.77
CA TRP A 88 27.69 -10.91 0.12
C TRP A 88 27.16 -10.35 -1.19
N ALA A 89 27.32 -11.11 -2.29
CA ALA A 89 27.08 -10.67 -3.67
C ALA A 89 25.67 -10.11 -3.97
N THR A 90 24.66 -10.46 -3.17
CA THR A 90 23.28 -9.96 -3.36
C THR A 90 23.01 -8.63 -2.67
N GLY A 91 23.92 -8.12 -1.84
CA GLY A 91 23.70 -6.85 -1.13
C GLY A 91 23.75 -5.61 -2.05
N GLN A 92 24.39 -5.75 -3.21
CA GLN A 92 24.52 -4.69 -4.21
C GLN A 92 23.24 -4.53 -5.03
N SER A 93 22.41 -5.57 -5.11
CA SER A 93 21.10 -5.53 -5.73
C SER A 93 19.97 -5.54 -4.70
N ARG A 94 18.78 -5.13 -5.15
CA ARG A 94 17.54 -5.33 -4.42
C ARG A 94 16.48 -5.86 -5.35
N SER A 95 15.67 -6.79 -4.85
CA SER A 95 14.40 -7.19 -5.44
C SER A 95 13.31 -7.22 -4.37
N TYR A 96 12.61 -6.10 -4.19
CA TYR A 96 11.56 -5.96 -3.19
C TYR A 96 10.30 -6.80 -3.46
N ALA A 97 10.23 -7.45 -4.63
CA ALA A 97 9.22 -8.47 -4.92
C ALA A 97 9.43 -9.79 -4.15
N GLY A 98 10.60 -9.97 -3.50
CA GLY A 98 10.94 -11.18 -2.75
C GLY A 98 11.40 -10.87 -1.33
N ILE A 99 12.35 -11.63 -0.83
CA ILE A 99 12.84 -11.50 0.55
C ILE A 99 13.45 -10.13 0.83
N ASP A 100 13.92 -9.40 -0.19
CA ASP A 100 14.50 -8.07 0.05
C ASP A 100 13.47 -7.02 0.52
N ILE A 101 12.16 -7.33 0.51
CA ILE A 101 11.13 -6.45 1.05
C ILE A 101 11.40 -6.01 2.50
N TRP A 102 12.14 -6.82 3.27
CA TRP A 102 12.57 -6.52 4.64
C TRP A 102 13.60 -5.39 4.73
N HIS A 103 14.29 -5.10 3.64
CA HIS A 103 15.30 -4.05 3.56
C HIS A 103 14.70 -2.69 3.19
N VAL A 104 13.46 -2.65 2.68
CA VAL A 104 12.83 -1.42 2.16
C VAL A 104 12.96 -0.24 3.12
N ASP A 105 12.53 -0.39 4.38
CA ASP A 105 12.56 0.72 5.34
C ASP A 105 14.00 1.19 5.64
N ARG A 106 15.00 0.30 5.55
CA ARG A 106 16.42 0.61 5.80
C ARG A 106 17.10 1.22 4.59
N ASP A 107 16.72 0.81 3.38
CA ASP A 107 17.32 1.32 2.14
C ASP A 107 16.86 2.76 1.83
N LEU A 108 15.76 3.23 2.45
CA LEU A 108 15.29 4.60 2.33
C LEU A 108 16.22 5.60 3.05
N ALA A 109 16.46 6.75 2.42
CA ALA A 109 17.20 7.87 3.00
C ALA A 109 16.70 8.24 4.42
N PRO A 110 17.54 8.16 5.48
CA PRO A 110 17.11 8.39 6.86
C PRO A 110 16.77 9.87 7.15
N GLU A 111 17.33 10.81 6.39
CA GLU A 111 17.15 12.25 6.55
C GLU A 111 15.79 12.76 6.06
N VAL A 112 15.07 11.97 5.25
CA VAL A 112 13.73 12.31 4.77
C VAL A 112 12.68 11.52 5.56
N PRO A 113 12.10 12.05 6.65
CA PRO A 113 11.14 11.31 7.46
C PRO A 113 9.85 10.95 6.71
N THR A 114 9.23 9.84 7.09
CA THR A 114 7.90 9.46 6.58
C THR A 114 6.76 10.14 7.37
N LEU A 115 5.57 10.22 6.78
CA LEU A 115 4.35 10.65 7.49
C LEU A 115 4.06 9.83 8.76
N LEU A 116 4.45 8.55 8.77
CA LEU A 116 4.31 7.66 9.93
C LEU A 116 5.24 8.06 11.08
N GLU A 117 6.39 8.67 10.77
CA GLU A 117 7.35 9.20 11.75
C GLU A 117 6.87 10.54 12.31
N TYR A 118 6.28 11.39 11.46
CA TYR A 118 5.75 12.71 11.84
C TYR A 118 4.50 12.65 12.72
N ALA A 119 3.54 11.78 12.39
CA ALA A 119 2.22 11.77 13.02
C ALA A 119 1.99 10.49 13.83
N ARG A 120 2.45 10.50 15.09
CA ARG A 120 2.32 9.38 16.04
C ARG A 120 1.13 9.57 17.01
N PRO A 121 0.45 8.51 17.46
CA PRO A 121 0.66 7.11 17.09
C PRO A 121 0.28 6.85 15.64
N SER A 122 1.05 5.98 14.98
CA SER A 122 0.93 5.62 13.57
C SER A 122 0.78 4.10 13.35
N LEU A 123 0.03 3.72 12.31
CA LEU A 123 -0.28 2.34 11.96
C LEU A 123 -0.03 2.09 10.47
N ALA A 124 0.55 0.94 10.14
CA ALA A 124 0.79 0.54 8.75
C ALA A 124 0.42 -0.93 8.54
N ALA A 125 -0.31 -1.22 7.48
CA ALA A 125 -0.68 -2.56 7.05
C ALA A 125 -0.54 -2.70 5.53
N LEU A 126 0.06 -3.81 5.08
CA LEU A 126 0.21 -4.18 3.66
C LEU A 126 0.87 -3.10 2.78
N SER A 127 1.45 -2.06 3.39
CA SER A 127 2.18 -1.02 2.70
C SER A 127 3.62 -1.46 2.45
N MET A 128 4.16 -1.12 1.28
CA MET A 128 5.57 -1.32 0.98
C MET A 128 6.50 -0.41 1.80
N ILE A 129 6.01 0.66 2.41
CA ILE A 129 6.81 1.52 3.28
C ILE A 129 6.11 1.59 4.64
N GLY A 130 6.81 1.14 5.68
CA GLY A 130 6.30 1.08 7.05
C GLY A 130 7.25 1.72 8.05
N ARG A 131 8.29 2.41 7.57
CA ARG A 131 9.30 3.05 8.42
C ARG A 131 8.64 4.07 9.34
N GLY A 132 8.87 3.91 10.64
CA GLY A 132 8.30 4.76 11.67
C GLY A 132 6.91 4.39 12.20
N ALA A 133 6.26 3.36 11.64
CA ALA A 133 4.97 2.91 12.14
C ALA A 133 5.09 2.41 13.59
N THR A 134 4.49 3.14 14.54
CA THR A 134 4.60 2.81 15.97
C THR A 134 3.81 1.56 16.38
N HIS A 135 2.71 1.25 15.67
CA HIS A 135 1.84 0.11 15.98
C HIS A 135 1.59 -0.78 14.74
N GLY A 136 2.41 -0.62 13.70
CA GLY A 136 2.24 -1.22 12.37
C GLY A 136 3.19 -2.37 12.04
N ARG A 137 3.18 -2.74 10.74
CA ARG A 137 3.78 -3.93 10.08
C ARG A 137 2.86 -5.14 9.95
N ILE A 138 1.54 -4.91 9.97
CA ILE A 138 0.60 -5.95 9.53
C ILE A 138 0.87 -6.23 8.05
N GLY A 139 0.84 -7.50 7.64
CA GLY A 139 1.15 -7.85 6.25
C GLY A 139 2.65 -7.92 5.94
N ARG A 140 3.53 -7.65 6.91
CA ARG A 140 5.00 -7.70 6.76
C ARG A 140 5.65 -8.43 7.92
N GLY A 141 5.02 -9.45 8.47
CA GLY A 141 5.57 -10.30 9.54
C GLY A 141 5.92 -11.69 9.03
N ILE A 142 6.81 -12.40 9.71
CA ILE A 142 7.15 -13.80 9.38
C ILE A 142 5.88 -14.67 9.35
N GLY A 143 5.01 -14.55 10.35
CA GLY A 143 3.74 -15.28 10.39
C GLY A 143 2.78 -14.93 9.24
N TRP A 144 2.83 -13.69 8.73
CA TRP A 144 2.08 -13.33 7.53
C TRP A 144 2.71 -13.98 6.29
N MET A 145 4.03 -13.98 6.18
CA MET A 145 4.72 -14.61 5.05
C MET A 145 4.41 -16.10 4.97
N PHE A 146 4.40 -16.83 6.10
CA PHE A 146 4.00 -18.24 6.10
C PHE A 146 2.57 -18.47 5.59
N ARG A 147 1.65 -17.52 5.84
CA ARG A 147 0.28 -17.58 5.32
C ARG A 147 0.20 -17.21 3.84
N ALA A 148 0.96 -16.20 3.40
CA ALA A 148 0.91 -15.68 2.05
C ALA A 148 1.76 -16.49 1.05
N ALA A 149 2.85 -17.12 1.49
CA ALA A 149 3.83 -17.79 0.63
C ALA A 149 3.23 -18.93 -0.20
N PRO A 150 2.40 -19.85 0.34
CA PRO A 150 1.79 -20.91 -0.46
C PRO A 150 0.95 -20.34 -1.60
N ALA A 151 0.16 -19.29 -1.34
CA ALA A 151 -0.65 -18.64 -2.35
C ALA A 151 0.21 -17.92 -3.40
N HIS A 152 1.25 -17.22 -2.95
CA HIS A 152 2.18 -16.50 -3.82
C HIS A 152 2.92 -17.45 -4.78
N PHE A 153 3.57 -18.49 -4.26
CA PHE A 153 4.39 -19.40 -5.07
C PHE A 153 3.57 -20.36 -5.95
N ARG A 154 2.31 -20.64 -5.60
CA ARG A 154 1.39 -21.43 -6.43
C ARG A 154 0.60 -20.57 -7.44
N GLY A 155 0.72 -19.25 -7.38
CA GLY A 155 -0.11 -18.35 -8.18
C GLY A 155 -1.61 -18.43 -7.84
N ASP A 156 -1.96 -18.84 -6.61
CA ASP A 156 -3.35 -18.90 -6.12
C ASP A 156 -3.81 -17.49 -5.71
N LEU A 157 -4.42 -16.78 -6.67
CA LEU A 157 -4.90 -15.42 -6.46
C LEU A 157 -6.07 -15.33 -5.47
N LEU A 158 -6.91 -16.36 -5.37
CA LEU A 158 -8.01 -16.38 -4.41
C LEU A 158 -7.48 -16.64 -2.99
N GLY A 159 -6.49 -17.51 -2.84
CA GLY A 159 -5.74 -17.68 -1.60
C GLY A 159 -5.06 -16.39 -1.15
N TRP A 160 -4.44 -15.67 -2.08
CA TRP A 160 -3.86 -14.35 -1.80
C TRP A 160 -4.92 -13.38 -1.27
N ARG A 161 -6.05 -13.25 -1.98
CA ARG A 161 -7.16 -12.38 -1.59
C ARG A 161 -7.67 -12.68 -0.18
N ARG A 162 -7.81 -13.96 0.19
CA ARG A 162 -8.23 -14.35 1.56
C ARG A 162 -7.22 -13.90 2.63
N VAL A 163 -5.92 -14.06 2.37
CA VAL A 163 -4.87 -13.63 3.30
C VAL A 163 -4.83 -12.10 3.43
N GLU A 164 -5.05 -11.40 2.33
CA GLU A 164 -5.17 -9.94 2.31
C GLU A 164 -6.38 -9.45 3.10
N GLN A 165 -7.58 -9.97 2.84
CA GLN A 165 -8.81 -9.61 3.58
C GLN A 165 -8.67 -9.84 5.08
N HIS A 166 -8.02 -10.95 5.49
CA HIS A 166 -7.72 -11.18 6.90
C HIS A 166 -6.80 -10.09 7.49
N ALA A 167 -5.77 -9.66 6.76
CA ALA A 167 -4.87 -8.60 7.19
C ALA A 167 -5.56 -7.23 7.26
N VAL A 168 -6.50 -6.95 6.34
CA VAL A 168 -7.36 -5.75 6.36
C VAL A 168 -8.25 -5.74 7.61
N ASN A 169 -8.89 -6.86 7.95
CA ASN A 169 -9.71 -6.95 9.17
C ASN A 169 -8.87 -6.70 10.43
N VAL A 170 -7.70 -7.34 10.54
CA VAL A 170 -6.76 -7.12 11.65
C VAL A 170 -6.30 -5.66 11.71
N PHE A 171 -6.15 -4.99 10.58
CA PHE A 171 -5.84 -3.57 10.54
C PHE A 171 -6.97 -2.73 11.16
N PHE A 172 -8.23 -2.95 10.77
CA PHE A 172 -9.35 -2.15 11.29
C PHE A 172 -9.64 -2.42 12.77
N GLU A 173 -9.49 -3.66 13.24
CA GLU A 173 -9.54 -3.99 14.67
C GLU A 173 -8.51 -3.18 15.47
N ARG A 174 -7.26 -3.13 14.97
CA ARG A 174 -6.20 -2.35 15.60
C ARG A 174 -6.43 -0.84 15.48
N PHE A 175 -6.90 -0.39 14.33
CA PHE A 175 -7.19 1.02 14.07
C PHE A 175 -8.25 1.54 15.05
N ALA A 176 -9.33 0.79 15.27
CA ALA A 176 -10.38 1.13 16.22
C ALA A 176 -9.85 1.22 17.67
N ARG A 177 -8.97 0.31 18.06
CA ARG A 177 -8.37 0.28 19.41
C ARG A 177 -7.35 1.39 19.65
N ILE A 178 -6.45 1.63 18.69
CA ILE A 178 -5.31 2.55 18.86
C ILE A 178 -5.69 4.00 18.50
N ARG A 179 -6.67 4.17 17.61
CA ARG A 179 -7.11 5.47 17.06
C ARG A 179 -5.94 6.35 16.56
N PRO A 180 -5.07 5.82 15.67
CA PRO A 180 -3.83 6.47 15.24
C PRO A 180 -4.08 7.83 14.56
N ARG A 181 -3.09 8.72 14.65
CA ARG A 181 -3.07 10.01 13.94
C ARG A 181 -2.75 9.85 12.46
N MET A 182 -1.92 8.87 12.11
CA MET A 182 -1.59 8.54 10.73
C MET A 182 -1.66 7.03 10.50
N SER A 183 -2.37 6.63 9.46
CA SER A 183 -2.45 5.26 9.02
C SER A 183 -2.20 5.12 7.52
N VAL A 184 -1.55 4.02 7.13
CA VAL A 184 -1.49 3.58 5.74
C VAL A 184 -1.94 2.13 5.63
N LEU A 185 -2.85 1.86 4.68
CA LEU A 185 -3.36 0.54 4.35
C LEU A 185 -3.20 0.29 2.85
N GLY A 186 -2.46 -0.75 2.48
CA GLY A 186 -2.46 -1.27 1.12
C GLY A 186 -3.54 -2.36 0.94
N ILE A 187 -4.21 -2.36 -0.21
CA ILE A 187 -5.07 -3.45 -0.68
C ILE A 187 -4.53 -3.84 -2.06
N LEU A 188 -3.95 -5.04 -2.17
CA LEU A 188 -3.01 -5.43 -3.22
C LEU A 188 -3.63 -6.37 -4.27
N SER A 189 -4.81 -6.94 -4.01
CA SER A 189 -5.45 -7.91 -4.91
C SER A 189 -5.76 -7.34 -6.30
N GLY A 190 -6.07 -6.05 -6.41
CA GLY A 190 -6.36 -5.38 -7.70
C GLY A 190 -5.23 -5.55 -8.71
N ASP A 191 -4.01 -5.20 -8.30
CA ASP A 191 -2.77 -5.35 -9.07
C ASP A 191 -2.55 -6.80 -9.53
N LYS A 192 -2.67 -7.77 -8.61
CA LYS A 192 -2.43 -9.18 -8.93
C LYS A 192 -3.43 -9.73 -9.95
N PHE A 193 -4.71 -9.37 -9.80
CA PHE A 193 -5.71 -9.76 -10.78
C PHE A 193 -5.50 -9.06 -12.11
N ALA A 194 -5.14 -7.78 -12.11
CA ALA A 194 -4.87 -7.02 -13.32
C ALA A 194 -3.68 -7.61 -14.10
N HIS A 195 -2.62 -8.04 -13.42
CA HIS A 195 -1.49 -8.71 -14.05
C HIS A 195 -1.85 -10.01 -14.76
N LYS A 196 -2.80 -10.80 -14.23
CA LYS A 196 -3.18 -12.10 -14.82
C LYS A 196 -4.31 -11.98 -15.85
N PHE A 197 -5.30 -11.14 -15.59
CA PHE A 197 -6.56 -11.12 -16.34
C PHE A 197 -6.82 -9.79 -17.07
N GLY A 198 -5.93 -8.81 -16.91
CA GLY A 198 -6.10 -7.47 -17.43
C GLY A 198 -6.94 -6.57 -16.51
N PRO A 199 -6.78 -5.24 -16.62
CA PRO A 199 -7.29 -4.30 -15.63
C PRO A 199 -8.83 -4.10 -15.65
N ARG A 200 -9.53 -4.52 -16.71
CA ARG A 200 -10.99 -4.37 -16.83
C ARG A 200 -11.77 -5.65 -16.53
N SER A 201 -11.07 -6.71 -16.09
CA SER A 201 -11.62 -8.04 -15.88
C SER A 201 -12.53 -8.11 -14.65
N ALA A 202 -13.43 -9.10 -14.62
CA ALA A 202 -14.33 -9.31 -13.49
C ALA A 202 -13.57 -9.51 -12.14
N PRO A 203 -12.44 -10.26 -12.07
CA PRO A 203 -11.67 -10.37 -10.83
C PRO A 203 -11.12 -9.04 -10.30
N VAL A 204 -10.76 -8.10 -11.18
CA VAL A 204 -10.33 -6.74 -10.75
C VAL A 204 -11.52 -5.98 -10.18
N ARG A 205 -12.71 -6.07 -10.80
CA ARG A 205 -13.94 -5.47 -10.26
C ARG A 205 -14.31 -6.05 -8.90
N THR A 206 -14.11 -7.35 -8.68
CA THR A 206 -14.25 -7.97 -7.35
C THR A 206 -13.28 -7.38 -6.33
N ALA A 207 -12.01 -7.14 -6.70
CA ALA A 207 -11.05 -6.49 -5.81
C ALA A 207 -11.40 -5.02 -5.53
N ILE A 208 -11.96 -4.30 -6.49
CA ILE A 208 -12.49 -2.95 -6.27
C ILE A 208 -13.65 -2.98 -5.27
N ALA A 209 -14.54 -3.96 -5.37
CA ALA A 209 -15.62 -4.15 -4.40
C ALA A 209 -15.09 -4.51 -2.99
N ASP A 210 -13.96 -5.22 -2.87
CA ASP A 210 -13.31 -5.45 -1.57
C ASP A 210 -12.82 -4.14 -0.93
N VAL A 211 -12.32 -3.19 -1.72
CA VAL A 211 -11.91 -1.87 -1.23
C VAL A 211 -13.12 -1.07 -0.73
N ASP A 212 -14.26 -1.17 -1.42
CA ASP A 212 -15.50 -0.48 -1.03
C ASP A 212 -16.13 -1.04 0.26
N ALA A 213 -15.96 -2.34 0.51
CA ALA A 213 -16.53 -3.03 1.66
C ALA A 213 -15.68 -2.95 2.95
N ALA A 214 -14.40 -2.58 2.82
CA ALA A 214 -13.41 -2.57 3.90
C ALA A 214 -13.53 -1.35 4.83
#